data_AF-F7T371-F1
#
_entry.id   AF-F7T371-F1
#
_cell.length_a   1.000
_cell.length_b   1.000
_cell.length_c   1.000
_cell.angle_alpha   90.00
_cell.angle_beta   90.00
_cell.angle_gamma   90.00
#
_symmetry.space_group_name_H-M   'P 1'
#
loop_
_entity.id
_entity.type
_entity.pdbx_description
1 polymer ?
#
loop_
_entity_poly.entity_id
_entity_poly.type
_entity_poly.pdbx_seq_one_letter_code
_entity_poly.pdbx_strand_id
1 'polypeptide(L)'
;MSLRISIVGMGHTGTQAARRLLAAEPDIALTVYDIDPDRCEDFRGSATLATSAREALAESDTIVLALPREREIDRTLERFSDGEVSAPVAGKLIVDLEPPPPERARRLDQAIASAGGRYACAPLRLASAGEPGARLLNALIAPR
;
A
#
# COMPACT_ATOMS: atom_id res chain seq x y z
N MET A 1 -18.00 7.93 3.84
CA MET A 1 -17.44 6.57 3.75
C MET A 1 -16.05 6.63 4.32
N SER A 2 -15.75 5.80 5.33
CA SER A 2 -14.42 5.77 5.95
C SER A 2 -13.42 5.17 4.96
N LEU A 3 -12.29 5.84 4.75
CA LEU A 3 -11.24 5.35 3.85
C LEU A 3 -10.65 4.05 4.43
N ARG A 4 -10.60 2.97 3.64
CA ARG A 4 -9.96 1.72 4.04
C ARG A 4 -8.58 1.63 3.42
N ILE A 5 -7.56 1.54 4.27
CA ILE A 5 -6.17 1.54 3.84
C ILE A 5 -5.50 0.26 4.32
N SER A 6 -4.77 -0.42 3.44
CA SER A 6 -3.84 -1.47 3.84
C SER A 6 -2.40 -1.01 3.72
N ILE A 7 -1.54 -1.49 4.61
CA ILE A 7 -0.09 -1.37 4.52
C ILE A 7 0.48 -2.78 4.43
N VAL A 8 1.21 -3.04 3.35
CA VAL A 8 1.88 -4.32 3.09
C VAL A 8 3.39 -4.12 3.21
N GLY A 9 3.99 -4.83 4.16
CA GLY A 9 5.37 -4.66 4.60
C GLY A 9 5.43 -3.80 5.85
N MET A 10 5.65 -4.42 7.01
CA MET A 10 5.77 -3.78 8.32
C MET A 10 7.25 -3.65 8.74
N GLY A 11 8.11 -3.36 7.76
CA GLY A 11 9.49 -2.91 8.01
C GLY A 11 9.55 -1.51 8.62
N HIS A 12 10.71 -0.85 8.54
CA HIS A 12 10.89 0.51 9.08
C HIS A 12 9.90 1.51 8.45
N THR A 13 9.81 1.53 7.12
CA THR A 13 8.96 2.45 6.35
C THR A 13 7.48 2.21 6.65
N GLY A 14 7.01 0.96 6.53
CA GLY A 14 5.60 0.61 6.77
C GLY A 14 5.15 0.83 8.21
N THR A 15 5.99 0.51 9.19
CA THR A 15 5.70 0.78 10.61
C THR A 15 5.56 2.28 10.88
N GLN A 16 6.46 3.10 10.33
CA GLN A 16 6.38 4.56 10.47
C GLN A 16 5.15 5.12 9.76
N ALA A 17 4.83 4.64 8.57
CA ALA A 17 3.64 4.98 7.80
C ALA A 17 2.36 4.66 8.60
N ALA A 18 2.24 3.45 9.14
CA ALA A 18 1.09 3.02 9.94
C ALA A 18 0.91 3.90 11.18
N ARG A 19 1.98 4.17 11.93
CA ARG A 19 1.94 5.05 13.11
C ARG A 19 1.52 6.47 12.77
N ARG A 20 2.02 7.03 11.66
CA ARG A 20 1.62 8.37 11.19
C ARG A 20 0.15 8.42 10.79
N LEU A 21 -0.32 7.39 10.11
CA LEU A 21 -1.71 7.30 9.66
C LEU A 21 -2.66 7.26 10.85
N LEU A 22 -2.38 6.40 11.83
CA LEU A 22 -3.17 6.29 13.06
C LEU A 22 -3.10 7.56 13.93
N ALA A 23 -1.95 8.25 13.93
CA ALA A 23 -1.83 9.53 14.64
C ALA A 23 -2.60 10.66 13.96
N ALA A 24 -2.69 10.66 12.62
CA ALA A 24 -3.43 11.65 11.86
C ALA A 24 -4.94 11.41 11.91
N GLU A 25 -5.36 10.15 11.77
CA GLU A 25 -6.76 9.72 11.78
C GLU A 25 -6.88 8.44 12.64
N PRO A 26 -7.20 8.58 13.94
CA PRO A 26 -7.29 7.43 14.86
C PRO A 26 -8.39 6.42 14.50
N ASP A 27 -9.47 6.89 13.86
CA ASP A 27 -10.62 6.07 13.47
C ASP A 27 -10.51 5.49 12.05
N ILE A 28 -9.32 5.53 11.44
CA ILE A 28 -9.13 4.99 10.11
C ILE A 28 -9.21 3.46 10.11
N ALA A 29 -9.86 2.90 9.09
CA ALA A 29 -9.88 1.46 8.87
C ALA A 29 -8.54 1.03 8.27
N LEU A 30 -7.56 0.78 9.14
CA LEU A 30 -6.22 0.33 8.77
C LEU A 30 -6.11 -1.19 8.84
N THR A 31 -5.63 -1.79 7.77
CA THR A 31 -5.21 -3.20 7.73
C THR A 31 -3.70 -3.27 7.54
N VAL A 32 -3.01 -4.11 8.31
CA VAL A 32 -1.56 -4.31 8.19
C VAL A 32 -1.26 -5.77 7.84
N TYR A 33 -0.24 -5.96 7.01
CA TYR A 33 0.26 -7.28 6.66
C TYR A 33 1.78 -7.27 6.48
N ASP A 34 2.44 -8.29 7.01
CA ASP A 34 3.82 -8.64 6.72
C ASP A 34 3.92 -10.16 6.59
N ILE A 35 4.91 -10.64 5.85
CA ILE A 35 5.22 -12.07 5.77
C ILE A 35 5.69 -12.61 7.13
N ASP A 36 6.27 -11.74 7.95
CA ASP A 36 6.66 -11.96 9.33
C ASP A 36 5.57 -11.39 10.26
N PRO A 37 4.65 -12.23 10.79
CA PRO A 37 3.48 -11.77 11.53
C PRO A 37 3.85 -11.05 12.83
N ASP A 38 5.01 -11.34 13.42
CA ASP A 38 5.49 -10.69 14.65
C ASP A 38 5.64 -9.18 14.47
N ARG A 39 5.90 -8.71 13.24
CA ARG A 39 6.00 -7.28 12.92
C ARG A 39 4.67 -6.54 12.93
N CYS A 40 3.56 -7.27 12.82
CA CYS A 40 2.22 -6.71 12.86
C CYS A 40 1.69 -6.59 14.29
N GLU A 41 2.26 -7.31 15.25
CA GLU A 41 1.75 -7.39 16.62
C GLU A 41 1.72 -6.03 17.34
N ASP A 42 2.67 -5.14 17.03
CA ASP A 42 2.71 -3.75 17.52
C ASP A 42 1.43 -2.95 17.21
N PHE A 43 0.65 -3.38 16.22
CA PHE A 43 -0.58 -2.70 15.77
C PHE A 43 -1.86 -3.40 16.23
N ARG A 44 -1.75 -4.48 17.02
CA ARG A 44 -2.89 -5.20 17.56
C ARG A 44 -3.77 -4.26 18.39
N GLY A 45 -5.06 -4.19 18.03
CA GLY A 45 -6.04 -3.31 18.66
C GLY A 45 -6.10 -1.88 18.10
N SER A 46 -5.12 -1.49 17.26
CA SER A 46 -5.15 -0.22 16.52
C SER A 46 -5.38 -0.40 15.02
N ALA A 47 -5.09 -1.60 14.49
CA ALA A 47 -5.33 -1.98 13.11
C ALA A 47 -5.82 -3.43 13.02
N THR A 48 -6.39 -3.80 11.88
CA THR A 48 -6.68 -5.19 11.51
C THR A 48 -5.40 -5.86 11.03
N LEU A 49 -5.07 -7.02 11.59
CA LEU A 49 -3.91 -7.82 11.17
C LEU A 49 -4.40 -8.84 10.14
N ALA A 50 -4.09 -8.61 8.86
CA ALA A 50 -4.45 -9.56 7.82
C ALA A 50 -3.56 -10.81 7.89
N THR A 51 -4.14 -11.95 7.54
CA THR A 51 -3.45 -13.25 7.49
C THR A 51 -2.72 -13.48 6.16
N SER A 52 -3.04 -12.68 5.14
CA SER A 52 -2.41 -12.74 3.83
C SER A 52 -2.40 -11.39 3.12
N ALA A 53 -1.48 -11.22 2.17
CA ALA A 53 -1.47 -10.06 1.28
C ALA A 53 -2.81 -9.90 0.55
N ARG A 54 -3.35 -11.01 0.02
CA ARG A 54 -4.61 -11.02 -0.72
C ARG A 54 -5.78 -10.50 0.12
N GLU A 55 -5.85 -10.87 1.39
CA GLU A 55 -6.84 -10.34 2.34
C GLU A 55 -6.66 -8.84 2.57
N ALA A 56 -5.43 -8.38 2.83
CA ALA A 56 -5.14 -6.95 3.00
C ALA A 56 -5.53 -6.12 1.77
N LEU A 57 -5.33 -6.66 0.58
CA LEU A 57 -5.73 -6.03 -0.68
C LEU A 57 -7.25 -6.05 -0.86
N ALA A 58 -7.93 -7.14 -0.53
CA ALA A 58 -9.39 -7.27 -0.67
C ALA A 58 -10.15 -6.27 0.22
N GLU A 59 -9.73 -6.12 1.47
CA GLU A 59 -10.40 -5.31 2.49
C GLU A 59 -10.20 -3.79 2.34
N SER A 60 -9.30 -3.36 1.46
CA SER A 60 -8.87 -1.95 1.37
C SER A 60 -9.19 -1.30 0.02
N ASP A 61 -9.44 0.00 0.02
CA ASP A 61 -9.62 0.79 -1.22
C ASP A 61 -8.28 1.40 -1.68
N THR A 62 -7.39 1.66 -0.72
CA THR A 62 -6.01 2.11 -0.94
C THR A 62 -5.04 1.11 -0.34
N ILE A 63 -4.04 0.70 -1.12
CA ILE A 63 -3.02 -0.27 -0.75
C ILE A 63 -1.69 0.46 -0.74
N VAL A 64 -0.99 0.43 0.38
CA VAL A 64 0.33 1.03 0.55
C VAL A 64 1.36 -0.09 0.56
N LEU A 65 2.27 -0.08 -0.39
CA LEU A 65 3.39 -1.00 -0.47
C LEU A 65 4.61 -0.35 0.19
N ALA A 66 5.17 -1.03 1.19
CA ALA A 66 6.43 -0.68 1.86
C ALA A 66 7.36 -1.90 1.81
N LEU A 67 7.60 -2.38 0.58
CA LEU A 67 8.32 -3.62 0.31
C LEU A 67 9.70 -3.30 -0.29
N PRO A 68 10.78 -3.96 0.18
CA PRO A 68 12.15 -3.56 -0.17
C PRO A 68 12.59 -4.03 -1.56
N ARG A 69 11.87 -4.95 -2.18
CA ARG A 69 12.32 -5.66 -3.39
C ARG A 69 11.14 -6.04 -4.29
N GLU A 70 11.44 -6.14 -5.58
CA GLU A 70 10.46 -6.46 -6.63
C GLU A 70 9.81 -7.83 -6.46
N ARG A 71 10.56 -8.84 -6.00
CA ARG A 71 10.00 -10.18 -5.77
C ARG A 71 8.88 -10.16 -4.73
N GLU A 72 9.02 -9.34 -3.70
CA GLU A 72 8.05 -9.16 -2.64
C GLU A 72 6.80 -8.45 -3.19
N ILE A 73 6.99 -7.41 -4.02
CA ILE A 73 5.90 -6.73 -4.74
C ILE A 73 5.14 -7.70 -5.66
N ASP A 74 5.86 -8.48 -6.47
CA ASP A 74 5.26 -9.46 -7.39
C ASP A 74 4.44 -10.51 -6.63
N ARG A 75 4.93 -10.98 -5.48
CA ARG A 75 4.18 -11.91 -4.62
C ARG A 75 2.93 -11.27 -4.04
N THR A 76 3.01 -10.03 -3.56
CA THR A 76 1.87 -9.30 -3.00
C THR A 76 0.79 -9.03 -4.05
N LEU A 77 1.19 -8.71 -5.28
CA LEU A 77 0.28 -8.46 -6.39
C LEU A 77 -0.13 -9.74 -7.14
N GLU A 78 0.39 -10.89 -6.74
CA GLU A 78 0.24 -12.15 -7.49
C GLU A 78 0.55 -11.91 -8.99
N ARG A 79 1.63 -11.17 -9.24
CA ARG A 79 2.07 -10.76 -10.57
C ARG A 79 2.93 -11.86 -11.20
N PHE A 80 2.56 -12.27 -12.41
CA PHE A 80 3.32 -13.23 -13.21
C PHE A 80 4.36 -12.54 -14.09
N SER A 81 5.31 -13.31 -14.62
CA SER A 81 6.38 -12.79 -15.49
C SER A 81 5.87 -12.11 -16.77
N ASP A 82 4.65 -12.44 -17.21
CA ASP A 82 3.99 -11.82 -18.36
C ASP A 82 3.36 -10.44 -18.03
N GLY A 83 3.35 -10.06 -16.74
CA GLY A 83 2.78 -8.82 -16.25
C GLY A 83 1.32 -8.92 -15.80
N GLU A 84 0.69 -10.08 -15.93
CA GLU A 84 -0.65 -10.34 -15.39
C GLU A 84 -0.64 -10.23 -13.85
N VAL A 85 -1.61 -9.49 -13.29
CA VAL A 85 -1.80 -9.28 -11.85
C VAL A 85 -3.11 -9.95 -11.45
N SER A 86 -3.03 -11.01 -10.63
CA SER A 86 -4.18 -11.79 -10.16
C SER A 86 -4.74 -11.33 -8.80
N ALA A 87 -4.04 -10.42 -8.12
CA ALA A 87 -4.51 -9.85 -6.87
C ALA A 87 -5.75 -8.94 -7.10
N PRO A 88 -6.62 -8.79 -6.08
CA PRO A 88 -7.81 -7.95 -6.19
C PRO A 88 -7.42 -6.46 -6.14
N VAL A 89 -6.96 -5.91 -7.26
CA VAL A 89 -6.49 -4.51 -7.38
C VAL A 89 -7.41 -3.61 -8.20
N ALA A 90 -8.41 -4.19 -8.86
CA ALA A 90 -9.37 -3.46 -9.69
C ALA A 90 -10.12 -2.39 -8.88
N GLY A 91 -10.12 -1.15 -9.40
CA GLY A 91 -10.74 0.01 -8.75
C GLY A 91 -9.95 0.60 -7.57
N LYS A 92 -8.83 -0.01 -7.17
CA LYS A 92 -8.04 0.38 -6.00
C LYS A 92 -6.86 1.27 -6.38
N LEU A 93 -6.37 2.03 -5.41
CA LEU A 93 -5.15 2.81 -5.53
C LEU A 93 -4.00 2.09 -4.83
N ILE A 94 -2.91 1.83 -5.54
CA ILE A 94 -1.68 1.26 -5.01
C ILE A 94 -0.64 2.38 -4.91
N VAL A 95 -0.11 2.58 -3.72
CA VAL A 95 0.88 3.60 -3.39
C VAL A 95 2.15 2.91 -2.94
N ASP A 96 3.23 3.10 -3.68
CA ASP A 96 4.53 2.52 -3.37
C ASP A 96 5.42 3.53 -2.66
N LEU A 97 5.75 3.25 -1.40
CA LEU A 97 6.62 4.08 -0.57
C LEU A 97 8.11 3.80 -0.83
N GLU A 98 8.43 2.62 -1.39
CA GLU A 98 9.80 2.21 -1.71
C GLU A 98 9.88 1.79 -3.19
N PRO A 99 9.56 2.70 -4.13
CA PRO A 99 9.36 2.30 -5.51
C PRO A 99 10.64 1.79 -6.17
N PRO A 100 10.51 0.81 -7.06
CA PRO A 100 11.65 0.33 -7.84
C PRO A 100 12.14 1.41 -8.82
N PRO A 101 13.31 1.21 -9.45
CA PRO A 101 13.85 2.11 -10.47
C PRO A 101 12.82 2.44 -11.57
N PRO A 102 12.91 3.62 -12.21
CA PRO A 102 11.85 4.17 -13.06
C PRO A 102 11.33 3.24 -14.16
N GLU A 103 12.20 2.47 -14.81
CA GLU A 103 11.80 1.52 -15.84
C GLU A 103 10.89 0.41 -15.30
N ARG A 104 11.20 -0.09 -14.10
CA ARG A 104 10.41 -1.12 -13.44
C ARG A 104 9.11 -0.56 -12.87
N ALA A 105 9.16 0.63 -12.29
CA ALA A 105 7.96 1.34 -11.84
C ALA A 105 6.95 1.54 -12.99
N ARG A 106 7.43 1.88 -14.20
CA ARG A 106 6.56 1.98 -15.40
C ARG A 106 5.93 0.65 -15.80
N ARG A 107 6.68 -0.45 -15.75
CA ARG A 107 6.12 -1.79 -16.04
C ARG A 107 5.08 -2.20 -14.99
N LEU A 108 5.33 -1.84 -13.74
CA LEU A 108 4.41 -2.10 -12.64
C LEU A 108 3.12 -1.29 -12.78
N ASP A 109 3.24 -0.01 -13.15
CA ASP A 109 2.10 0.85 -13.48
C ASP A 109 1.24 0.25 -14.60
N GLN A 110 1.87 -0.19 -15.70
CA GLN A 110 1.16 -0.83 -16.81
C GLN A 110 0.45 -2.13 -16.40
N ALA A 111 1.11 -2.97 -15.61
CA ALA A 111 0.54 -4.21 -15.10
C ALA A 111 -0.68 -3.96 -14.20
N ILE A 112 -0.56 -3.02 -13.27
CA ILE A 112 -1.64 -2.63 -12.35
C ILE A 112 -2.80 -1.97 -13.11
N ALA A 113 -2.51 -1.09 -14.07
CA ALA A 113 -3.50 -0.46 -14.91
C ALA A 113 -4.26 -1.49 -15.76
N SER A 114 -3.57 -2.51 -16.26
CA SER A 114 -4.18 -3.61 -17.03
C SER A 114 -5.11 -4.46 -16.17
N ALA A 115 -4.83 -4.59 -14.88
CA ALA A 115 -5.71 -5.21 -13.88
C ALA A 115 -6.79 -4.27 -13.32
N GLY A 116 -6.93 -3.05 -13.88
CA GLY A 116 -7.96 -2.09 -13.50
C GLY A 116 -7.65 -1.29 -12.23
N GLY A 117 -6.42 -1.35 -11.72
CA GLY A 117 -5.96 -0.56 -10.58
C GLY A 117 -5.31 0.77 -11.01
N ARG A 118 -4.91 1.57 -10.03
CA ARG A 118 -4.10 2.78 -10.21
C ARG A 118 -2.80 2.64 -9.43
N TYR A 119 -1.65 2.93 -10.02
CA TYR A 119 -0.36 2.89 -9.33
C TYR A 119 0.22 4.30 -9.17
N ALA A 120 0.79 4.58 -8.00
CA ALA A 120 1.46 5.83 -7.70
C ALA A 120 2.70 5.55 -6.83
N CYS A 121 3.81 6.24 -7.11
CA CYS A 121 5.07 6.03 -6.41
C CYS A 121 5.51 7.27 -5.62
N ALA A 122 6.16 7.07 -4.48
CA ALA A 122 6.74 8.13 -3.67
C ALA A 122 8.09 8.67 -4.26
N PRO A 123 8.38 9.98 -4.18
CA PRO A 123 7.49 11.02 -3.71
C PRO A 123 6.32 11.19 -4.70
N LEU A 124 5.08 11.13 -4.19
CA LEU A 124 3.91 11.42 -4.98
C LEU A 124 4.12 12.82 -5.54
N ARG A 125 4.19 12.95 -6.86
CA ARG A 125 4.01 14.26 -7.49
C ARG A 125 2.61 14.69 -7.11
N LEU A 126 2.52 15.50 -6.03
CA LEU A 126 1.32 16.01 -5.39
C LEU A 126 0.05 15.62 -6.14
N ALA A 127 -0.57 14.50 -5.73
CA ALA A 127 -1.91 14.18 -6.16
C ALA A 127 -2.74 15.45 -5.91
N SER A 128 -3.38 15.95 -6.97
CA SER A 128 -4.14 17.20 -6.98
C SER A 128 -4.97 17.30 -5.70
N ALA A 129 -4.85 18.43 -5.00
CA ALA A 129 -5.21 18.67 -3.60
C ALA A 129 -6.72 18.54 -3.23
N GLY A 130 -7.49 17.70 -3.92
CA GLY A 130 -8.94 17.57 -3.77
C GLY A 130 -9.49 16.15 -3.58
N GLU A 131 -8.68 15.09 -3.66
CA GLU A 131 -9.21 13.74 -3.35
C GLU A 131 -9.30 13.52 -1.82
N PRO A 132 -10.42 12.98 -1.29
CA PRO A 132 -10.61 12.70 0.13
C PRO A 132 -9.54 11.79 0.78
N GLY A 133 -8.69 11.11 -0.01
CA GLY A 133 -7.54 10.34 0.46
C GLY A 133 -6.17 11.02 0.31
N ALA A 134 -6.09 12.15 -0.40
CA ALA A 134 -4.81 12.81 -0.71
C ALA A 134 -4.12 13.39 0.53
N ARG A 135 -4.88 13.87 1.52
CA ARG A 135 -4.30 14.35 2.80
C ARG A 135 -3.63 13.23 3.59
N LEU A 136 -4.26 12.06 3.64
CA LEU A 136 -3.72 10.87 4.32
C LEU A 136 -2.50 10.33 3.57
N LEU A 137 -2.57 10.26 2.24
CA LEU A 137 -1.42 9.93 1.40
C LEU A 137 -0.25 10.91 1.59
N ASN A 138 -0.52 12.20 1.72
CA ASN A 138 0.51 13.20 2.01
C ASN A 138 1.11 13.03 3.42
N ALA A 139 0.29 12.64 4.41
CA ALA A 139 0.76 12.35 5.77
C ALA A 139 1.69 11.12 5.82
N LEU A 140 1.51 10.15 4.91
CA LEU A 140 2.43 9.02 4.77
C LEU A 140 3.83 9.44 4.28
N ILE A 141 3.92 10.51 3.47
CA ILE A 141 5.11 10.85 2.68
C ILE A 141 5.89 12.07 3.20
N ALA A 142 5.29 12.90 4.06
CA ALA A 142 5.93 14.11 4.55
C ALA A 142 7.31 13.82 5.21
N PRO A 143 8.41 14.41 4.70
CA PRO A 143 9.65 14.50 5.46
C PRO A 143 9.42 15.48 6.62
N ARG A 144 9.93 15.13 7.80
CA ARG A 144 9.96 16.06 8.95
C ARG A 144 10.69 17.34 8.60
#